data_AF-A0A2S9BFH1-F1
#
_entry.id   AF-A0A2S9BFH1-F1
#
_cell.length_a   1.000
_cell.length_b   1.000
_cell.length_c   1.000
_cell.angle_alpha   90.00
_cell.angle_beta   90.00
_cell.angle_gamma   90.00
#
_symmetry.space_group_name_H-M   'P 1'
#
loop_
_entity.id
_entity.type
_entity.pdbx_description
1 polymer ?
#
loop_
_entity_poly.entity_id
_entity_poly.type
_entity_poly.pdbx_seq_one_letter_code
_entity_poly.pdbx_strand_id
1 'polypeptide(L)'
;MAKTPTERKRDQRERDKLTQAEREAELLSRRIVTKLYHNDDAALKRVMARCSIDEEQDLISRFIRGADRMSDEQLEDHIRIA
;
A
#
# COMPACT_ATOMS: atom_id res chain seq x y z
N MET A 1 24.01 -17.32 29.35
CA MET A 1 24.51 -15.93 29.49
C MET A 1 23.32 -14.99 29.49
N ALA A 2 23.30 -13.98 30.36
CA ALA A 2 22.23 -12.99 30.36
C ALA A 2 22.34 -12.13 29.09
N LYS A 3 21.24 -11.98 28.34
CA LYS A 3 21.23 -11.15 27.12
C LYS A 3 21.77 -9.76 27.45
N THR A 4 22.66 -9.28 26.60
CA THR A 4 23.22 -7.93 26.70
C THR A 4 22.09 -6.89 26.54
N PRO A 5 22.26 -5.68 27.08
CA PRO A 5 21.27 -4.61 26.91
C PRO A 5 20.94 -4.32 25.44
N THR A 6 21.92 -4.48 24.55
CA THR A 6 21.78 -4.30 23.10
C THR A 6 20.89 -5.37 22.48
N GLU A 7 21.10 -6.65 22.83
CA GLU A 7 20.25 -7.76 22.37
C GLU A 7 18.81 -7.60 22.86
N ARG A 8 18.60 -7.17 24.11
CA ARG A 8 17.25 -6.88 24.63
C ARG A 8 16.55 -5.77 23.86
N LYS A 9 17.26 -4.70 23.51
CA LYS A 9 16.73 -3.59 22.70
C LYS A 9 16.42 -4.02 21.27
N ARG A 10 17.22 -4.91 20.69
CA ARG A 10 16.95 -5.47 19.36
C ARG A 10 15.71 -6.35 19.39
N ASP A 11 15.63 -7.26 20.34
CA ASP A 11 14.46 -8.13 20.53
C ASP A 11 13.19 -7.33 20.78
N GLN A 12 13.28 -6.22 21.53
CA GLN A 12 12.16 -5.32 21.74
C GLN A 12 11.69 -4.65 20.45
N ARG A 13 12.61 -4.11 19.64
CA ARG A 13 12.26 -3.53 18.33
C ARG A 13 11.68 -4.56 17.37
N GLU A 14 12.18 -5.79 17.38
CA GLU A 14 11.64 -6.85 16.53
C GLU A 14 10.23 -7.26 16.97
N ARG A 15 9.96 -7.34 18.29
CA ARG A 15 8.60 -7.51 18.81
C ARG A 15 7.69 -6.33 18.43
N ASP A 16 8.15 -5.10 18.61
CA ASP A 16 7.36 -3.89 18.33
C ASP A 16 7.02 -3.80 16.82
N LYS A 17 7.94 -4.20 15.94
CA LYS A 17 7.70 -4.33 14.49
C LYS A 17 6.69 -5.42 14.16
N LEU A 18 6.79 -6.59 14.81
CA LEU A 18 5.80 -7.66 14.64
C LEU A 18 4.41 -7.19 15.05
N THR A 19 4.30 -6.52 16.20
CA THR A 19 3.03 -5.97 16.69
C THR A 19 2.47 -4.91 15.74
N GLN A 20 3.32 -4.11 15.08
CA GLN A 20 2.85 -3.16 14.08
C GLN A 20 2.30 -3.88 12.83
N ALA A 21 3.03 -4.85 12.30
CA ALA A 21 2.58 -5.63 11.13
C ALA A 21 1.30 -6.43 11.42
N GLU A 22 1.16 -6.96 12.63
CA GLU A 22 -0.05 -7.66 13.09
C GLU A 22 -1.25 -6.70 13.18
N ARG A 23 -1.06 -5.50 13.76
CA ARG A 23 -2.09 -4.46 13.81
C ARG A 23 -2.50 -3.99 12.43
N GLU A 24 -1.54 -3.79 11.54
CA GLU A 24 -1.81 -3.41 10.15
C GLU A 24 -2.59 -4.52 9.42
N ALA A 25 -2.26 -5.80 9.66
CA ALA A 25 -3.00 -6.93 9.13
C ALA A 25 -4.45 -7.01 9.66
N GLU A 26 -4.69 -6.71 10.93
CA GLU A 26 -6.04 -6.65 11.50
C GLU A 26 -6.92 -5.54 10.88
N LEU A 27 -6.31 -4.46 10.39
CA LEU A 27 -7.01 -3.37 9.71
C LEU A 27 -7.40 -3.72 8.26
N LEU A 28 -6.83 -4.79 7.69
CA LEU A 28 -7.13 -5.20 6.32
C LEU A 28 -8.43 -6.00 6.28
N SER A 29 -9.50 -5.39 5.76
CA SER A 29 -10.77 -6.08 5.55
C SER A 29 -10.72 -7.09 4.39
N ARG A 30 -9.85 -6.84 3.39
CA ARG A 30 -9.67 -7.66 2.18
C ARG A 30 -8.25 -7.54 1.64
N ARG A 31 -7.77 -8.59 0.97
CA ARG A 31 -6.52 -8.60 0.22
C ARG A 31 -6.81 -8.61 -1.28
N ILE A 32 -6.28 -7.64 -2.02
CA ILE A 32 -6.31 -7.61 -3.48
C ILE A 32 -4.95 -8.09 -3.98
N VAL A 33 -4.92 -9.13 -4.80
CA VAL A 33 -3.70 -9.62 -5.45
C VAL A 33 -3.78 -9.25 -6.92
N THR A 34 -2.97 -8.28 -7.33
CA THR A 34 -3.00 -7.76 -8.71
C THR A 34 -1.93 -8.47 -9.54
N LYS A 35 -2.34 -9.06 -10.67
CA LYS A 35 -1.44 -9.49 -11.74
C LYS A 35 -1.55 -8.48 -12.87
N LEU A 36 -0.43 -7.85 -13.23
CA LEU A 36 -0.38 -6.82 -14.27
C LEU A 36 0.39 -7.33 -15.48
N TYR A 37 -0.03 -6.90 -16.68
CA TYR A 37 0.80 -7.03 -17.87
C TYR A 37 1.99 -6.06 -17.78
N HIS A 38 3.07 -6.34 -18.52
CA HIS A 38 4.28 -5.50 -18.47
C HIS A 38 4.02 -4.02 -18.79
N ASN A 39 3.09 -3.74 -19.71
CA ASN A 39 2.72 -2.37 -20.06
C ASN A 39 2.05 -1.63 -18.90
N ASP A 40 1.19 -2.33 -18.14
CA ASP A 40 0.47 -1.77 -17.01
C ASP A 40 1.38 -1.58 -15.80
N ASP A 41 2.35 -2.48 -15.58
CA ASP A 41 3.41 -2.31 -14.57
C ASP A 41 4.27 -1.06 -14.87
N ALA A 42 4.64 -0.85 -16.14
CA ALA A 42 5.36 0.35 -16.54
C ALA A 42 4.52 1.62 -16.32
N ALA A 43 3.21 1.56 -16.58
CA ALA A 43 2.30 2.66 -16.29
C ALA A 43 2.18 2.94 -14.79
N LEU A 44 2.03 1.89 -13.97
CA LEU A 44 1.99 1.97 -12.52
C LEU A 44 3.24 2.68 -11.96
N LYS A 45 4.44 2.24 -12.36
CA LYS A 45 5.70 2.86 -11.94
C LYS A 45 5.81 4.33 -12.34
N ARG A 46 5.36 4.69 -13.55
CA ARG A 46 5.32 6.10 -13.99
C ARG A 46 4.39 6.93 -13.11
N VAL A 47 3.22 6.40 -12.76
CA VAL A 47 2.26 7.11 -11.89
C VAL A 47 2.81 7.25 -10.48
N MET A 48 3.38 6.20 -9.90
CA MET A 48 4.06 6.23 -8.60
C MET A 48 5.11 7.35 -8.54
N ALA A 49 5.99 7.40 -9.56
CA ALA A 49 7.00 8.45 -9.67
C ALA A 49 6.39 9.86 -9.76
N ARG A 50 5.33 10.05 -10.56
CA ARG A 50 4.64 11.34 -10.70
C ARG A 50 3.98 11.81 -9.41
N CYS A 51 3.50 10.88 -8.60
CA CYS A 51 2.82 11.17 -7.33
C CYS A 51 3.77 11.18 -6.12
N SER A 52 5.06 10.86 -6.32
CA SER A 52 6.04 10.67 -5.23
C SER A 52 5.54 9.65 -4.18
N ILE A 53 5.03 8.52 -4.66
CA ILE A 53 4.55 7.42 -3.82
C ILE A 53 5.43 6.20 -4.05
N ASP A 54 6.01 5.68 -2.98
CA ASP A 54 6.98 4.57 -3.04
C ASP A 54 6.33 3.18 -2.87
N GLU A 55 5.06 3.13 -2.47
CA GLU A 55 4.33 1.88 -2.23
C GLU A 55 3.10 1.76 -3.14
N GLU A 56 3.02 0.67 -3.89
CA GLU A 56 1.91 0.39 -4.82
C GLU A 56 0.55 0.39 -4.09
N GLN A 57 0.54 -0.17 -2.88
CA GLN A 57 -0.67 -0.26 -2.06
C GLN A 57 -1.17 1.11 -1.60
N ASP A 58 -0.28 2.06 -1.29
CA ASP A 58 -0.68 3.44 -0.96
C ASP A 58 -1.31 4.12 -2.18
N LEU A 59 -0.69 3.97 -3.36
CA LEU A 59 -1.23 4.55 -4.59
C LEU A 59 -2.63 3.99 -4.92
N ILE A 60 -2.81 2.66 -4.85
CA ILE A 60 -4.11 2.01 -5.09
C ILE A 60 -5.14 2.48 -4.06
N SER A 61 -4.77 2.58 -2.78
CA SER A 61 -5.65 3.05 -1.70
C SER A 61 -6.13 4.48 -1.96
N ARG A 62 -5.23 5.36 -2.43
CA ARG A 62 -5.57 6.75 -2.80
C ARG A 62 -6.47 6.80 -4.03
N PHE A 63 -6.23 5.94 -5.03
CA PHE A 63 -7.11 5.87 -6.19
C PHE A 63 -8.53 5.44 -5.83
N ILE A 64 -8.69 4.40 -5.02
CA ILE A 64 -10.01 3.95 -4.56
C ILE A 64 -10.73 5.08 -3.82
N ARG A 65 -10.05 5.73 -2.88
CA ARG A 65 -10.63 6.84 -2.10
C ARG A 65 -10.92 8.08 -2.95
N GLY A 66 -10.15 8.31 -4.01
CA GLY A 66 -10.38 9.38 -4.97
C GLY A 66 -11.62 9.10 -5.81
N ALA A 67 -11.71 7.89 -6.37
CA ALA A 67 -12.85 7.42 -7.16
C ALA A 67 -14.16 7.43 -6.37
N ASP A 68 -14.14 7.02 -5.10
CA ASP A 68 -15.30 7.03 -4.20
C ASP A 68 -15.89 8.43 -3.94
N ARG A 69 -15.08 9.49 -4.14
CA ARG A 69 -15.51 10.89 -3.97
C ARG A 69 -15.97 11.55 -5.28
N MET A 70 -15.83 10.86 -6.41
CA MET A 70 -16.29 11.37 -7.70
C MET A 70 -17.81 11.23 -7.81
N SER A 71 -18.45 12.09 -8.60
CA SER A 71 -19.81 11.80 -9.07
C SER A 71 -19.80 10.63 -10.06
N ASP A 72 -20.96 10.03 -10.29
CA ASP A 72 -21.10 8.93 -11.25
C ASP A 72 -20.58 9.30 -12.65
N GLU A 73 -20.89 10.50 -13.13
CA GLU A 73 -20.42 11.03 -14.42
C GLU A 73 -18.89 11.19 -14.44
N GLN A 74 -18.30 11.74 -13.38
CA GLN A 74 -16.84 11.90 -13.28
C GLN A 74 -16.12 10.56 -13.22
N LEU A 75 -16.69 9.59 -12.49
CA LEU A 75 -16.14 8.25 -12.40
C LEU A 75 -16.24 7.53 -13.74
N GLU A 76 -17.37 7.63 -14.43
CA GLU A 76 -17.58 7.05 -15.77
C GLU A 76 -16.56 7.57 -16.78
N ASP A 77 -16.35 8.90 -16.80
CA ASP A 77 -15.35 9.55 -17.65
C ASP A 77 -13.92 9.13 -17.27
N HIS A 78 -13.65 8.95 -15.97
CA HIS A 78 -12.32 8.58 -15.48
C HIS A 78 -11.92 7.14 -15.86
N ILE A 79 -12.86 6.19 -15.85
CA ILE A 79 -12.57 4.77 -16.10
C ILE A 79 -12.71 4.37 -17.58
N ARG A 80 -13.42 5.15 -18.40
CA ARG A 80 -13.44 4.94 -19.86
C ARG A 80 -12.11 5.38 -20.45
N ILE A 81 -11.19 4.42 -20.54
CA ILE A 81 -9.96 4.57 -21.33
C ILE A 81 -10.37 4.68 -22.80
N ALA A 82 -10.20 5.87 -23.39
CA ALA A 82 -10.38 6.12 -24.82
C ALA A 82 -9.31 5.42 -25.66
#